data_AF-A0AAU1YT06-F1
#
_entry.id   AF-A0AAU1YT06-F1
#
_cell.length_a   1.000
_cell.length_b   1.000
_cell.length_c   1.000
_cell.angle_alpha   90.00
_cell.angle_beta   90.00
_cell.angle_gamma   90.00
#
_symmetry.space_group_name_H-M   'P 1'
#
loop_
_entity.id
_entity.type
_entity.pdbx_description
1 polymer ?
#
loop_
_entity_poly.entity_id
_entity_poly.type
_entity_poly.pdbx_seq_one_letter_code
_entity_poly.pdbx_strand_id
1 'polypeptide(L)' 'MSATQIDLDDEALAEAMQLSGARTKKETVNLALREYVERRRRTEARIRHFQEAQEWDEESFWRQHSAEKGIA' A
#
# COMPACT_ATOMS: atom_id res chain seq x y z
N MET A 1 8.41 20.57 5.91
CA MET A 1 8.95 19.40 6.64
C MET A 1 9.12 19.80 8.08
N SER A 2 8.61 19.01 9.03
CA SER A 2 8.89 19.19 10.46
C SER A 2 10.14 18.39 10.86
N ALA A 3 10.91 18.89 11.81
CA ALA A 3 12.05 18.16 12.37
C ALA A 3 11.57 17.37 13.59
N THR A 4 11.93 16.09 13.65
CA THR A 4 11.61 15.21 14.77
C THR A 4 12.89 14.47 15.14
N GLN A 5 13.21 14.45 16.44
CA GLN A 5 14.35 13.70 16.96
C GLN A 5 13.87 12.27 17.26
N ILE A 6 14.51 11.30 16.62
CA ILE A 6 14.25 9.87 16.79
C ILE A 6 15.59 9.15 16.81
N ASP A 7 15.70 8.12 17.64
CA ASP A 7 16.85 7.22 17.62
C ASP A 7 16.69 6.23 16.47
N LEU A 8 17.75 6.09 15.68
CA LEU A 8 17.83 5.23 14.50
C LEU A 8 19.03 4.31 14.66
N ASP A 9 18.86 3.07 14.22
CA ASP A 9 19.98 2.16 14.05
C ASP A 9 20.91 2.69 12.96
N ASP A 10 22.14 3.03 13.34
CA ASP A 10 23.14 3.60 12.43
C ASP A 10 23.61 2.58 11.38
N GLU A 11 23.59 1.28 11.68
CA GLU A 11 23.94 0.24 10.70
C GLU A 11 22.86 0.13 9.63
N ALA A 12 21.59 0.07 10.04
CA ALA A 12 20.46 0.04 9.12
C ALA A 12 20.38 1.32 8.26
N LEU A 13 20.69 2.48 8.86
CA LEU A 13 20.74 3.74 8.14
C LEU A 13 21.88 3.79 7.12
N ALA A 14 23.06 3.26 7.47
CA ALA A 14 24.20 3.17 6.56
C ALA A 14 23.90 2.24 5.38
N GLU A 15 23.27 1.08 5.63
CA GLU A 15 22.85 0.16 4.57
C GLU A 15 21.81 0.82 3.65
N ALA A 16 20.80 1.48 4.22
CA ALA A 16 19.80 2.21 3.45
C ALA A 16 20.42 3.34 2.61
N MET A 17 21.43 4.04 3.13
CA MET A 17 22.20 5.05 2.40
C MET A 17 22.95 4.44 1.20
N GLN A 18 23.61 3.30 1.41
CA GLN A 18 24.32 2.57 0.35
C GLN A 18 23.37 2.10 -0.76
N LEU A 19 22.23 1.50 -0.38
CA LEU A 19 21.24 0.98 -1.32
C LEU A 19 20.52 2.08 -2.10
N SER A 20 20.23 3.21 -1.45
CA SER A 20 19.52 4.33 -2.08
C SER A 20 20.44 5.28 -2.86
N GLY A 21 21.74 5.26 -2.60
CA GLY A 21 22.70 6.25 -3.12
C GLY A 21 22.49 7.67 -2.54
N ALA A 22 21.69 7.80 -1.48
CA ALA A 22 21.38 9.09 -0.86
C ALA A 22 22.62 9.67 -0.17
N ARG A 23 22.81 10.99 -0.30
CA ARG A 23 24.01 11.67 0.22
C ARG A 23 23.87 12.07 1.69
N THR A 24 22.65 12.07 2.21
CA THR A 24 22.36 12.53 3.57
C THR A 24 21.46 11.57 4.33
N LYS A 25 21.65 11.50 5.66
CA LYS A 25 20.78 10.73 6.57
C LYS A 25 19.30 11.12 6.38
N LYS A 26 19.01 12.44 6.32
CA LYS A 26 17.65 12.97 6.12
C LYS A 26 17.03 12.51 4.79
N GLU A 27 17.78 12.56 3.69
CA GLU A 27 17.30 12.14 2.38
C GLU A 27 16.92 10.65 2.40
N THR A 28 17.78 9.82 2.97
CA THR A 28 17.57 8.38 3.14
C THR A 28 16.30 8.08 3.92
N VAL A 29 16.13 8.73 5.08
CA VAL A 29 14.94 8.52 5.93
C VAL A 29 13.67 8.96 5.21
N ASN A 30 13.69 10.10 4.52
CA ASN A 30 12.52 10.56 3.77
C ASN A 30 12.19 9.64 2.59
N LEU A 31 13.20 9.11 1.90
CA LEU A 31 13.01 8.15 0.83
C LEU A 31 12.41 6.85 1.36
N ALA A 32 13.01 6.28 2.42
CA ALA A 32 12.54 5.06 3.06
C ALA A 32 11.07 5.16 3.51
N LEU A 33 10.67 6.29 4.12
CA LEU A 33 9.29 6.52 4.53
C LEU A 33 8.32 6.57 3.34
N ARG A 34 8.70 7.22 2.23
CA ARG A 34 7.87 7.25 1.01
C ARG A 34 7.72 5.85 0.42
N GLU A 35 8.80 5.11 0.32
CA GLU A 35 8.77 3.73 -0.20
C GLU A 35 7.96 2.80 0.69
N TYR A 36 8.07 2.94 2.01
CA TYR A 36 7.29 2.16 2.97
C TYR A 36 5.79 2.38 2.76
N VAL A 37 5.35 3.64 2.68
CA VAL A 37 3.94 3.98 2.45
C VAL A 37 3.46 3.45 1.10
N GLU A 38 4.25 3.62 0.04
CA GLU A 38 3.91 3.11 -1.29
C GLU A 38 3.79 1.58 -1.32
N ARG A 39 4.73 0.87 -0.70
CA ARG A 39 4.71 -0.59 -0.59
C ARG A 39 3.50 -1.07 0.22
N ARG A 40 3.14 -0.35 1.28
CA ARG A 40 1.98 -0.68 2.11
C ARG A 40 0.66 -0.46 1.37
N ARG A 41 0.50 0.68 0.69
CA ARG A 41 -0.68 1.00 -0.11
C ARG A 41 -0.95 -0.05 -1.20
N ARG A 42 0.10 -0.49 -1.90
CA ARG A 42 -0.02 -1.55 -2.92
C ARG A 42 -0.48 -2.88 -2.31
N THR A 43 0.01 -3.21 -1.11
CA THR A 43 -0.37 -4.43 -0.41
C THR A 43 -1.83 -4.38 0.04
N GLU A 44 -2.27 -3.26 0.61
CA GLU A 44 -3.66 -3.06 1.03
C GLU A 44 -4.64 -3.07 -0.14
N ALA A 45 -4.28 -2.47 -1.27
CA ALA A 45 -5.10 -2.54 -2.49
C ALA A 45 -5.28 -3.99 -2.96
N ARG A 46 -4.22 -4.80 -2.94
CA ARG A 46 -4.31 -6.23 -3.29
C ARG A 46 -5.21 -7.02 -2.32
N ILE A 47 -5.10 -6.75 -1.02
CA ILE A 47 -5.94 -7.43 -0.02
C ILE A 47 -7.41 -7.06 -0.21
N ARG A 48 -7.73 -5.78 -0.43
CA ARG A 48 -9.12 -5.36 -0.68
C ARG A 48 -9.72 -6.05 -1.90
N HIS A 49 -9.01 -6.06 -3.03
CA HIS A 49 -9.47 -6.76 -4.23
C HIS A 49 -9.66 -8.26 -4.03
N PHE A 50 -8.82 -8.89 -3.20
CA PHE A 50 -8.97 -10.30 -2.88
C PHE A 50 -10.20 -10.56 -2.00
N GLN A 51 -10.50 -9.68 -1.05
CA GLN A 51 -11.71 -9.74 -0.22
C GLN A 51 -12.98 -9.55 -1.07
N GLU A 52 -13.01 -8.53 -1.93
CA GLU A 52 -14.11 -8.27 -2.86
C GLU A 52 -14.39 -9.47 -3.79
N ALA A 53 -13.34 -10.15 -4.25
CA ALA A 53 -13.47 -11.35 -5.07
C ALA A 53 -13.98 -12.58 -4.28
N GLN A 54 -13.67 -12.67 -2.98
CA GLN A 54 -14.18 -13.75 -2.13
C GLN A 54 -15.65 -13.55 -1.74
N GLU A 55 -16.09 -12.30 -1.63
CA GLU A 55 -17.49 -11.94 -1.36
C GLU A 55 -18.35 -11.93 -2.63
N TRP A 56 -17.76 -12.15 -3.81
CA TRP A 56 -18.50 -12.21 -5.07
C TRP A 56 -19.41 -13.43 -5.12
N ASP A 57 -20.71 -13.18 -4.95
CA ASP A 57 -21.78 -14.17 -5.06
C ASP A 57 -22.43 -14.14 -6.46
N GLU A 58 -22.13 -15.16 -7.25
CA GLU A 58 -22.68 -15.36 -8.60
C GLU A 58 -24.22 -15.45 -8.59
N GLU A 59 -24.81 -16.04 -7.55
CA GLU A 59 -26.26 -16.21 -7.46
C GLU A 59 -26.98 -14.89 -7.21
N SER A 60 -26.40 -14.02 -6.37
CA SER A 60 -26.91 -12.66 -6.14
C SER A 60 -26.77 -11.77 -7.37
N PHE A 61 -25.70 -11.92 -8.15
CA PHE A 61 -25.52 -11.21 -9.42
C PHE A 61 -26.60 -11.60 -10.44
N TRP A 62 -26.85 -12.90 -10.66
CA TRP A 62 -27.89 -13.36 -11.58
C TRP A 62 -29.31 -12.99 -11.11
N ARG A 63 -29.58 -13.01 -9.79
CA ARG A 63 -30.85 -12.53 -9.21
C ARG A 63 -31.10 -11.05 -9.55
N GLN A 64 -30.11 -10.18 -9.32
CA GLN A 64 -30.22 -8.76 -9.64
C GLN A 64 -30.45 -8.52 -11.15
N HIS A 65 -29.67 -9.20 -11.99
CA HIS A 65 -29.73 -9.00 -13.44
C HIS A 65 -31.03 -9.54 -14.07
N SER A 66 -31.58 -10.62 -13.51
CA SER A 66 -32.89 -11.14 -13.93
C SER A 66 -34.04 -10.23 -13.48
N ALA A 67 -33.95 -9.60 -12.31
CA ALA A 67 -34.92 -8.63 -11.82
C ALA A 67 -34.94 -7.34 -12.66
N GLU A 68 -33.77 -6.82 -13.06
CA GLU A 68 -33.68 -5.64 -13.93
C GLU A 68 -34.21 -5.90 -15.35
N LYS A 69 -34.01 -7.12 -15.88
CA LYS A 69 -34.53 -7.50 -17.21
C LYS A 69 -36.00 -7.94 -17.21
N GLY A 70 -36.61 -8.17 -16.04
CA GLY A 70 -38.02 -8.51 -15.89
C GLY A 70 -38.96 -7.31 -15.72
N ILE A 71 -38.45 -6.08 -15.74
CA ILE A 71 -39.22 -4.83 -15.59
C ILE A 71 -39.42 -4.13 -16.97
N ALA A 72 -39.19 -4.83 -18.09
CA ALA A 72 -39.46 -4.32 -19.45
C ALA A 72 -40.79 -4.83 -20.00
#